data_AF-A0A7X9ZEL2-F1
#
_entry.id   AF-A0A7X9ZEL2-F1
#
_cell.length_a   1.000
_cell.length_b   1.000
_cell.length_c   1.000
_cell.angle_alpha   90.00
_cell.angle_beta   90.00
_cell.angle_gamma   90.00
#
_symmetry.space_group_name_H-M   'P 1'
#
loop_
_entity.id
_entity.type
_entity.pdbx_description
1 polymer ?
#
loop_
_entity_poly.entity_id
_entity_poly.type
_entity_poly.pdbx_seq_one_letter_code
_entity_poly.pdbx_strand_id
1 'polypeptide(L)'
;MATLWLTCLAAMALGLWIDTRVTPATLLASECGAPGGLLDMAWRHGALMPASSAAMALAALAPWPAGRMSAPPLAQRLLCAFAMAIGMVLGARLGVTAALLLGASPFGGMALGMAAGMAVGLVPVAVFSAARR
;
A
#
# COMPACT_ATOMS: atom_id res chain seq x y z
N MET A 1 10.75 10.49 4.52
CA MET A 1 10.14 9.30 3.90
C MET A 1 9.53 8.36 4.94
N ALA A 2 10.22 8.08 6.05
CA ALA A 2 9.65 7.29 7.16
C ALA A 2 8.29 7.80 7.67
N THR A 3 8.13 9.12 7.86
CA THR A 3 6.85 9.71 8.29
C THR A 3 5.73 9.44 7.28
N LEU A 4 5.99 9.57 5.98
CA LEU A 4 5.02 9.28 4.92
C LEU A 4 4.63 7.80 4.92
N TRP A 5 5.62 6.91 5.07
CA TRP A 5 5.36 5.47 5.17
C TRP A 5 4.48 5.14 6.38
N LEU A 6 4.78 5.70 7.55
CA LEU A 6 3.99 5.50 8.76
C LEU A 6 2.56 6.04 8.61
N THR A 7 2.37 7.22 7.99
CA THR A 7 1.03 7.77 7.75
C THR A 7 0.24 6.92 6.76
N CYS A 8 0.88 6.45 5.68
CA CYS A 8 0.23 5.56 4.72
C CYS A 8 -0.08 4.20 5.33
N LEU A 9 0.78 3.68 6.21
CA LEU A 9 0.56 2.42 6.93
C LEU A 9 -0.59 2.54 7.92
N ALA A 10 -0.68 3.64 8.67
CA ALA A 10 -1.80 3.92 9.57
C ALA A 10 -3.12 4.08 8.79
N ALA A 11 -3.09 4.80 7.67
CA ALA A 11 -4.25 4.96 6.80
C ALA A 11 -4.71 3.64 6.17
N MET A 12 -3.76 2.81 5.71
CA MET A 12 -4.03 1.46 5.23
C MET A 12 -4.65 0.59 6.34
N ALA A 13 -4.09 0.60 7.55
CA ALA A 13 -4.62 -0.18 8.66
C ALA A 13 -6.04 0.24 9.06
N LEU A 14 -6.30 1.55 9.08
CA LEU A 14 -7.62 2.11 9.36
C LEU A 14 -8.62 1.75 8.25
N GLY A 15 -8.21 1.87 6.99
CA GLY A 15 -9.04 1.47 5.86
C GLY A 15 -9.32 -0.03 5.84
N LEU A 16 -8.32 -0.88 6.14
CA LEU A 16 -8.50 -2.33 6.23
C LEU A 16 -9.46 -2.69 7.34
N TRP A 17 -9.39 -1.99 8.47
CA TRP A 17 -10.36 -2.18 9.53
C TRP A 17 -11.78 -1.84 9.06
N ILE A 18 -11.97 -0.73 8.34
CA ILE A 18 -13.28 -0.37 7.78
C ILE A 18 -13.73 -1.40 6.74
N ASP A 19 -12.88 -1.75 5.78
CA ASP A 19 -13.18 -2.70 4.72
C ASP A 19 -13.56 -4.06 5.32
N THR A 20 -12.82 -4.55 6.32
CA THR A 20 -13.12 -5.83 7.00
C THR A 20 -14.42 -5.85 7.78
N ARG A 21 -15.08 -4.70 8.04
CA ARG A 21 -16.46 -4.67 8.56
C ARG A 21 -17.49 -5.02 7.51
N VAL A 22 -17.17 -4.81 6.23
CA VAL A 22 -18.09 -4.97 5.10
C VAL A 22 -17.73 -6.21 4.28
N THR A 23 -16.45 -6.43 4.02
CA THR A 23 -15.91 -7.57 3.27
C THR A 23 -15.18 -8.55 4.20
N PRO A 24 -15.49 -9.86 4.17
CA PRO A 24 -14.80 -10.83 4.99
C PRO A 24 -13.29 -10.88 4.71
N ALA A 25 -12.48 -10.95 5.76
CA ALA A 25 -11.01 -11.00 5.67
C ALA A 25 -10.49 -12.15 4.80
N THR A 26 -11.21 -13.27 4.76
CA THR A 26 -10.89 -14.44 3.92
C THR A 26 -11.09 -14.14 2.44
N LEU A 27 -12.16 -13.45 2.07
CA LEU A 27 -12.46 -13.02 0.70
C LEU A 27 -11.43 -12.00 0.20
N LEU A 28 -11.04 -11.08 1.08
CA LEU A 28 -9.97 -10.11 0.79
C LEU A 28 -8.66 -10.84 0.48
N ALA A 29 -8.25 -11.77 1.35
CA ALA A 29 -7.00 -12.50 1.16
C ALA A 29 -7.03 -13.40 -0.09
N SER A 30 -8.16 -14.04 -0.41
CA SER A 30 -8.26 -14.89 -1.61
C SER A 30 -8.16 -14.09 -2.90
N GLU A 31 -8.85 -12.96 -2.99
CA GLU A 31 -8.85 -12.11 -4.19
C GLU A 31 -7.52 -11.35 -4.37
N CYS A 32 -6.89 -10.94 -3.26
CA CYS A 32 -5.56 -10.35 -3.30
C CYS A 32 -4.45 -11.37 -3.59
N GLY A 33 -4.67 -12.65 -3.25
CA GLY A 33 -3.77 -13.75 -3.56
C GLY A 33 -3.94 -14.32 -4.97
N ALA A 34 -5.05 -14.03 -5.65
CA ALA A 34 -5.37 -14.57 -6.96
C ALA A 34 -4.39 -14.07 -8.04
N PRO A 35 -3.95 -14.94 -8.99
CA PRO A 35 -3.13 -14.50 -10.11
C PRO A 35 -3.92 -13.58 -11.06
N GLY A 36 -3.19 -12.75 -11.83
CA GLY A 36 -3.77 -11.80 -12.79
C GLY A 36 -2.71 -10.81 -13.30
N GLY A 37 -3.11 -9.91 -14.20
CA GLY A 37 -2.26 -8.76 -14.56
C GLY A 37 -2.24 -7.70 -13.45
N LEU A 38 -1.29 -6.77 -13.49
CA LEU A 38 -1.22 -5.65 -12.53
C LEU A 38 -2.52 -4.83 -12.49
N LEU A 39 -3.14 -4.62 -13.65
CA LEU A 39 -4.40 -3.88 -13.75
C LEU A 39 -5.55 -4.63 -13.08
N ASP A 40 -5.64 -5.95 -13.29
CA ASP A 40 -6.65 -6.80 -12.65
C ASP A 40 -6.48 -6.83 -11.13
N MET A 41 -5.23 -6.95 -10.67
CA MET A 41 -4.92 -6.92 -9.24
C MET A 41 -5.25 -5.56 -8.62
N ALA A 42 -4.93 -4.46 -9.30
CA ALA A 42 -5.26 -3.11 -8.86
C ALA A 42 -6.77 -2.88 -8.82
N TRP A 43 -7.51 -3.37 -9.81
CA TRP A 43 -8.97 -3.30 -9.84
C TRP A 43 -9.59 -4.07 -8.68
N ARG A 44 -9.13 -5.30 -8.42
CA ARG A 44 -9.59 -6.10 -7.27
C ARG A 44 -9.29 -5.42 -5.94
N HIS A 45 -8.09 -4.86 -5.77
CA HIS A 45 -7.74 -4.07 -4.58
C HIS A 45 -8.66 -2.86 -4.40
N GLY A 46 -8.90 -2.09 -5.46
CA GLY A 46 -9.75 -0.92 -5.39
C GLY A 46 -11.23 -1.25 -5.12
N ALA A 47 -11.74 -2.32 -5.72
CA ALA A 47 -13.13 -2.74 -5.57
C ALA A 47 -13.42 -3.38 -4.20
N LEU A 48 -12.47 -4.16 -3.67
CA LEU A 48 -12.66 -4.92 -2.43
C LEU A 48 -12.16 -4.18 -1.18
N MET A 49 -11.23 -3.25 -1.36
CA MET A 49 -10.68 -2.40 -0.29
C MET A 49 -10.80 -0.90 -0.64
N PRO A 50 -12.01 -0.39 -0.90
CA PRO A 50 -12.20 1.00 -1.29
C PRO A 50 -11.81 1.97 -0.17
N ALA A 51 -12.06 1.64 1.11
CA ALA A 51 -11.70 2.52 2.22
C ALA A 51 -10.17 2.57 2.40
N SER A 52 -9.48 1.43 2.32
CA SER A 52 -8.01 1.37 2.34
C SER A 52 -7.38 2.16 1.21
N SER A 53 -7.90 2.00 -0.01
CA SER A 53 -7.40 2.69 -1.20
C SER A 53 -7.59 4.20 -1.09
N ALA A 54 -8.78 4.65 -0.66
CA ALA A 54 -9.08 6.06 -0.46
C ALA A 54 -8.25 6.67 0.68
N ALA A 55 -8.18 6.01 1.84
CA ALA A 55 -7.42 6.49 2.99
C ALA A 55 -5.93 6.63 2.65
N MET A 56 -5.36 5.66 1.95
CA MET A 56 -3.98 5.76 1.47
C MET A 56 -3.78 6.86 0.43
N ALA A 57 -4.67 7.00 -0.56
CA ALA A 57 -4.54 8.03 -1.58
C ALA A 57 -4.56 9.42 -0.92
N LEU A 58 -5.47 9.63 0.03
CA LEU A 58 -5.53 10.84 0.84
C LEU A 58 -4.25 11.01 1.67
N ALA A 59 -3.75 9.96 2.32
CA ALA A 59 -2.51 10.02 3.08
C ALA A 59 -1.27 10.24 2.21
N ALA A 60 -1.25 9.79 0.95
CA ALA A 60 -0.11 10.01 0.07
C ALA A 60 -0.12 11.42 -0.55
N LEU A 61 -1.32 11.97 -0.80
CA LEU A 61 -1.51 13.27 -1.45
C LEU A 61 -1.63 14.42 -0.45
N ALA A 62 -1.97 14.15 0.81
CA ALA A 62 -2.15 15.16 1.82
C ALA A 62 -0.88 16.04 1.95
N PRO A 63 -1.05 17.36 2.10
CA PRO A 63 0.04 18.28 2.35
C PRO A 63 0.51 18.17 3.79
N TRP A 64 1.12 17.04 4.14
CA TRP A 64 1.75 16.87 5.43
C TRP A 64 2.80 17.95 5.63
N PRO A 65 2.77 18.67 6.76
CA PRO A 65 3.79 19.65 7.09
C PRO A 65 5.10 18.90 7.34
N ALA A 66 5.97 18.87 6.33
CA ALA A 66 7.33 18.35 6.44
C ALA A 66 8.24 19.40 7.12
N GLY A 67 7.87 19.86 8.33
CA GLY A 67 8.59 20.92 9.03
C GLY A 67 8.71 22.24 8.25
N ARG A 68 9.66 23.10 8.63
CA ARG A 68 9.96 24.43 8.01
C ARG A 68 10.39 24.38 6.54
N MET A 69 10.44 23.22 5.91
CA MET A 69 10.87 23.07 4.51
C MET A 69 9.65 22.83 3.63
N SER A 70 9.56 23.61 2.55
CA SER A 70 8.50 23.58 1.55
C SER A 70 8.05 22.17 1.22
N ALA A 71 6.74 21.96 1.20
CA ALA A 71 6.10 20.72 0.77
C ALA A 71 6.73 20.22 -0.55
N PRO A 72 7.12 18.92 -0.65
CA PRO A 72 7.64 18.39 -1.90
C PRO A 72 6.62 18.56 -3.04
N PRO A 73 7.09 18.81 -4.28
CA PRO A 73 6.22 19.11 -5.41
C PRO A 73 5.21 17.98 -5.63
N LEU A 74 4.00 18.35 -6.08
CA LEU A 74 2.88 17.42 -6.32
C LEU A 74 3.30 16.19 -7.14
N ALA A 75 4.12 16.39 -8.18
CA ALA A 75 4.62 15.33 -9.04
C ALA A 75 5.40 14.25 -8.27
N GLN A 76 6.20 14.65 -7.27
CA GLN A 76 6.96 13.70 -6.45
C GLN A 76 6.06 12.92 -5.49
N ARG A 77 5.01 13.57 -4.96
CA ARG A 77 4.00 12.90 -4.13
C ARG A 77 3.19 11.88 -4.93
N LEU A 78 2.81 12.24 -6.16
CA LEU A 78 2.14 11.33 -7.09
C LEU A 78 3.03 10.13 -7.43
N LEU A 79 4.31 10.35 -7.71
CA LEU A 79 5.26 9.26 -7.96
C LEU A 79 5.40 8.33 -6.73
N CYS A 80 5.51 8.90 -5.53
CA CYS A 80 5.49 8.13 -4.28
C CYS A 80 4.20 7.32 -4.12
N ALA A 81 3.04 7.95 -4.32
CA ALA A 81 1.73 7.30 -4.19
C ALA A 81 1.62 6.12 -5.15
N PHE A 82 2.04 6.31 -6.41
CA PHE A 82 2.01 5.27 -7.43
C PHE A 82 2.95 4.11 -7.11
N ALA A 83 4.19 4.40 -6.71
CA ALA A 83 5.16 3.37 -6.34
C ALA A 83 4.73 2.57 -5.10
N MET A 84 4.15 3.24 -4.09
CA MET A 84 3.56 2.58 -2.92
C MET A 84 2.36 1.72 -3.28
N ALA A 85 1.47 2.19 -4.17
CA ALA A 85 0.32 1.41 -4.61
C ALA A 85 0.73 0.13 -5.35
N ILE A 86 1.70 0.22 -6.26
CA ILE A 86 2.25 -0.98 -6.94
C ILE A 86 2.88 -1.93 -5.92
N GLY A 87 3.72 -1.39 -5.03
CA GLY A 87 4.36 -2.17 -3.98
C GLY A 87 3.35 -2.87 -3.08
N MET A 88 2.27 -2.20 -2.70
CA MET A 88 1.18 -2.77 -1.92
C MET A 88 0.53 -3.95 -2.65
N VAL A 89 0.10 -3.77 -3.90
CA VAL A 89 -0.64 -4.79 -4.65
C VAL A 89 0.22 -6.04 -4.85
N LEU A 90 1.48 -5.86 -5.25
CA LEU A 90 2.43 -6.96 -5.41
C LEU A 90 2.78 -7.60 -4.06
N GLY A 91 2.97 -6.79 -3.04
CA GLY A 91 3.25 -7.21 -1.68
C GLY A 91 2.12 -8.03 -1.08
N ALA A 92 0.86 -7.63 -1.27
CA ALA A 92 -0.32 -8.35 -0.82
C ALA A 92 -0.34 -9.78 -1.39
N ARG A 93 -0.15 -9.90 -2.71
CA ARG A 93 -0.12 -11.20 -3.39
C ARG A 93 1.02 -12.07 -2.87
N LEU A 94 2.24 -11.53 -2.85
CA LEU A 94 3.41 -12.26 -2.37
C LEU A 94 3.25 -12.68 -0.90
N GLY A 95 2.70 -11.79 -0.07
CA GLY A 95 2.41 -12.04 1.34
C GLY A 95 1.39 -13.15 1.56
N VAL A 96 0.30 -13.17 0.79
CA VAL A 96 -0.68 -14.28 0.83
C VAL A 96 -0.03 -15.59 0.41
N THR A 97 0.73 -15.61 -0.70
CA THR A 97 1.40 -16.83 -1.15
C THR A 97 2.42 -17.34 -0.14
N ALA A 98 3.20 -16.45 0.49
CA ALA A 98 4.16 -16.82 1.52
C ALA A 98 3.45 -17.36 2.77
N ALA A 99 2.35 -16.75 3.21
CA ALA A 99 1.57 -17.24 4.34
C ALA A 99 0.99 -18.64 4.09
N LEU A 100 0.48 -18.90 2.88
CA LEU A 100 -0.01 -20.23 2.50
C LEU A 100 1.11 -21.28 2.51
N LEU A 101 2.30 -20.94 2.00
CA LEU A 101 3.47 -21.84 2.04
C LEU A 101 3.95 -22.14 3.46
N LEU A 102 3.76 -21.21 4.39
CA LEU A 102 4.15 -21.34 5.80
C LEU A 102 3.02 -21.89 6.70
N GLY A 103 1.83 -22.18 6.14
CA GLY A 103 0.67 -22.61 6.93
C GLY A 103 0.13 -21.54 7.90
N ALA A 104 0.43 -20.27 7.64
CA ALA A 104 0.00 -19.13 8.45
C ALA A 104 -1.33 -18.52 7.95
N SER A 105 -1.85 -17.53 8.67
CA SER A 105 -3.09 -16.86 8.27
C SER A 105 -2.90 -16.05 6.97
N PRO A 106 -3.71 -16.29 5.90
CA PRO A 106 -3.56 -15.59 4.63
C PRO A 106 -3.74 -14.07 4.76
N PHE A 107 -4.67 -13.65 5.63
CA PHE A 107 -4.92 -12.23 5.90
C PHE A 107 -3.72 -11.55 6.59
N GLY A 108 -3.06 -12.24 7.53
CA GLY A 108 -1.85 -11.73 8.17
C GLY A 108 -0.70 -11.59 7.17
N GLY A 109 -0.52 -12.60 6.31
CA GLY A 109 0.43 -12.55 5.20
C GLY A 109 0.18 -11.38 4.25
N MET A 110 -1.07 -11.17 3.84
CA MET A 110 -1.50 -10.06 3.01
C MET A 110 -1.13 -8.71 3.63
N ALA A 111 -1.52 -8.47 4.89
CA ALA A 111 -1.29 -7.19 5.58
C ALA A 111 0.22 -6.89 5.74
N LEU A 112 1.02 -7.88 6.14
CA LEU A 112 2.47 -7.74 6.24
C LEU A 112 3.11 -7.52 4.87
N GLY A 113 2.64 -8.25 3.86
CA GLY A 113 3.08 -8.10 2.48
C GLY A 113 2.81 -6.69 1.93
N MET A 114 1.64 -6.13 2.19
CA MET A 114 1.29 -4.75 1.83
C MET A 114 2.23 -3.74 2.50
N ALA A 115 2.46 -3.87 3.81
CA ALA A 115 3.34 -2.98 4.57
C ALA A 115 4.80 -3.03 4.04
N ALA A 116 5.32 -4.24 3.82
CA ALA A 116 6.65 -4.46 3.26
C ALA A 116 6.76 -3.94 1.83
N GLY A 117 5.76 -4.22 0.99
CA GLY A 117 5.70 -3.77 -0.39
C GLY A 117 5.69 -2.25 -0.51
N MET A 118 4.95 -1.54 0.35
CA MET A 118 4.99 -0.08 0.42
C MET A 118 6.38 0.44 0.81
N ALA A 119 7.06 -0.21 1.76
CA ALA A 119 8.42 0.19 2.15
C ALA A 119 9.40 0.04 0.97
N VAL A 120 9.33 -1.06 0.23
CA VAL A 120 10.16 -1.30 -0.96
C VAL A 120 9.83 -0.31 -2.07
N GLY A 121 8.55 0.02 -2.28
CA GLY A 121 8.10 1.01 -3.27
C GLY A 121 8.64 2.43 -3.03
N LEU A 122 9.09 2.75 -1.81
CA LEU A 122 9.71 4.04 -1.51
C LEU A 122 11.21 4.10 -1.87
N VAL A 123 11.87 2.96 -2.07
CA VAL A 123 13.32 2.90 -2.39
C VAL A 123 13.65 3.60 -3.71
N PRO A 124 12.96 3.35 -4.84
CA PRO A 124 13.26 4.04 -6.10
C PRO A 124 13.09 5.55 -5.97
N VAL A 125 12.08 6.00 -5.22
CA VAL A 125 11.82 7.43 -5.02
C VAL A 125 12.91 8.04 -4.14
N ALA A 126 13.38 7.34 -3.11
CA ALA A 126 14.51 7.77 -2.28
C ALA A 126 15.76 7.99 -3.13
N VAL A 127 16.08 7.02 -4.00
CA VAL A 127 17.24 7.07 -4.90
C VAL A 127 17.11 8.23 -5.89
N PHE A 128 15.96 8.38 -6.56
CA PHE A 128 15.70 9.51 -7.47
C PHE A 128 15.75 10.88 -6.79
N SER A 129 15.40 10.94 -5.51
CA SER A 129 15.44 12.18 -4.72
C SER A 129 16.86 12.53 -4.28
N ALA A 130 17.67 11.52 -3.95
CA ALA A 130 19.08 11.68 -3.60
C ALA A 130 19.91 12.10 -4.82
N ALA A 131 19.64 11.51 -5.99
CA ALA A 131 20.33 11.84 -7.25
C ALA A 131 20.03 13.25 -7.80
N ARG A 132 18.97 13.91 -7.29
CA ARG A 132 18.59 15.29 -7.67
C ARG A 132 19.08 16.38 -6.71
N ARG A 133 19.71 16.01 -5.59
CA ARG A 133 20.34 16.94 -4.65
C ARG A 133 21.82 17.07 -4.97
#